data_AF-A0A1M6JBH7-F1
#
_entry.id   AF-A0A1M6JBH7-F1
#
_cell.length_a   1.000
_cell.length_b   1.000
_cell.length_c   1.000
_cell.angle_alpha   90.00
_cell.angle_beta   90.00
_cell.angle_gamma   90.00
#
_symmetry.space_group_name_H-M   'P 1'
#
loop_
_entity.id
_entity.type
_entity.pdbx_description
1 polymer ?
#
loop_
_entity_poly.entity_id
_entity_poly.type
_entity_poly.pdbx_seq_one_letter_code
_entity_poly.pdbx_strand_id
1 'polypeptide(L)' 'MRRPLSKSQSVCIVLLWAALCYIVLTTVERIDGPVIMTLIISAALVFIPVIKSLKRG' A
#
# COMPACT_ATOMS: atom_id res chain seq x y z
N MET A 1 7.00 -7.12 -22.14
CA MET A 1 5.88 -6.15 -22.21
C MET A 1 5.75 -5.40 -20.88
N ARG A 2 6.26 -4.17 -20.76
CA ARG A 2 6.05 -3.30 -19.58
C ARG A 2 4.73 -2.56 -19.79
N ARG A 3 3.61 -3.18 -19.42
CA ARG A 3 2.29 -2.51 -19.48
C ARG A 3 2.33 -1.30 -18.52
N PRO A 4 2.02 -0.08 -18.97
CA PRO A 4 1.95 1.07 -18.09
C PRO A 4 0.83 0.83 -17.09
N LEU A 5 1.17 0.84 -15.79
CA LEU A 5 0.19 0.76 -14.71
C LEU A 5 -0.79 1.91 -14.87
N SER A 6 -2.04 1.58 -15.19
CA SER A 6 -3.12 2.56 -15.36
C SER A 6 -3.42 3.22 -14.01
N LYS A 7 -3.87 4.49 -14.02
CA LYS A 7 -4.21 5.28 -12.81
C LYS A 7 -5.08 4.44 -11.84
N SER A 8 -6.04 3.69 -12.38
CA SER A 8 -6.93 2.81 -11.61
C SER A 8 -6.21 1.64 -10.95
N GLN A 9 -5.16 1.08 -11.55
CA GLN A 9 -4.39 0.00 -10.92
C GLN A 9 -3.64 0.48 -9.68
N SER A 10 -3.09 1.70 -9.71
CA SER A 10 -2.45 2.27 -8.52
C SER A 10 -3.46 2.44 -7.38
N VAL A 11 -4.68 2.91 -7.69
CA VAL A 11 -5.76 3.05 -6.70
C VAL A 11 -6.20 1.69 -6.17
N CYS A 12 -6.37 0.69 -7.04
CA CYS A 12 -6.69 -0.68 -6.63
C CYS A 12 -5.62 -1.26 -5.69
N ILE A 13 -4.33 -1.05 -5.97
CA ILE A 13 -3.24 -1.52 -5.11
C ILE A 13 -3.28 -0.86 -3.73
N VAL A 14 -3.59 0.43 -3.64
CA VAL A 14 -3.74 1.13 -2.35
C VAL A 14 -4.91 0.59 -1.55
N LEU A 15 -6.05 0.37 -2.20
CA LEU A 15 -7.23 -0.20 -1.54
C LEU A 15 -6.96 -1.61 -1.01
N LEU A 16 -6.31 -2.45 -1.83
CA LEU A 16 -5.87 -3.78 -1.42
C LEU A 16 -4.88 -3.71 -0.26
N TRP A 17 -3.94 -2.78 -0.29
CA TRP A 17 -2.97 -2.56 0.79
C TRP A 17 -3.67 -2.17 2.10
N ALA A 18 -4.63 -1.25 2.07
CA ALA A 18 -5.39 -0.85 3.25
C ALA A 18 -6.21 -2.01 3.85
N ALA A 19 -6.82 -2.85 3.01
CA ALA A 19 -7.51 -4.06 3.46
C ALA A 19 -6.55 -5.05 4.12
N LEU A 20 -5.35 -5.23 3.55
CA LEU A 20 -4.31 -6.08 4.12
C LEU A 20 -3.82 -5.54 5.47
N CYS A 21 -3.56 -4.23 5.57
CA CYS A 21 -3.22 -3.56 6.82
C CYS A 21 -4.30 -3.75 7.89
N TYR A 22 -5.58 -3.64 7.51
CA TYR A 22 -6.70 -3.85 8.42
C TYR A 22 -6.72 -5.27 8.95
N ILE A 23 -6.61 -6.28 8.08
CA ILE A 23 -6.54 -7.69 8.50
C ILE A 23 -5.37 -7.89 9.46
N VAL A 24 -4.17 -7.42 9.09
CA VAL A 24 -2.99 -7.52 9.96
C VAL A 24 -3.27 -6.90 11.32
N LEU A 25 -3.74 -5.64 11.38
CA LEU A 25 -4.09 -4.95 12.63
C LEU A 25 -5.12 -5.71 13.47
N THR A 26 -6.12 -6.33 12.84
CA THR A 26 -7.15 -7.11 13.56
C THR A 26 -6.65 -8.47 14.03
N THR A 27 -5.66 -9.04 13.35
CA THR A 27 -5.10 -10.37 13.67
C THR A 27 -3.96 -10.32 14.68
N VAL A 28 -3.24 -9.20 14.80
CA VAL A 28 -2.16 -9.05 15.78
C VAL A 28 -2.67 -8.47 17.09
N GLU A 29 -2.94 -9.34 18.07
CA GLU A 29 -3.32 -8.96 19.45
C GLU A 29 -2.14 -8.37 20.25
N ARG A 30 -0.91 -8.65 19.81
CA ARG A 30 0.31 -7.99 20.26
C ARG A 30 0.96 -7.32 19.05
N ILE A 31 1.12 -6.01 19.16
CA ILE A 31 1.81 -5.22 18.15
C ILE A 31 3.30 -5.60 18.20
N ASP A 32 3.68 -6.56 17.35
CA ASP A 32 5.07 -6.92 17.11
C ASP A 32 5.73 -5.76 16.36
N GLY A 33 6.72 -5.10 16.99
CA GLY A 33 7.49 -4.00 16.39
C GLY A 33 7.96 -4.24 14.94
N PRO A 34 8.39 -5.46 14.56
CA PRO A 34 8.75 -5.78 13.18
C PRO A 34 7.59 -5.66 12.16
N VAL A 35 6.35 -5.95 12.59
CA VAL A 35 5.16 -5.87 11.72
C VAL A 35 4.87 -4.42 11.37
N ILE A 36 4.92 -3.50 12.35
CA ILE A 36 4.77 -2.06 12.09
C ILE A 36 5.81 -1.58 11.08
N MET A 37 7.08 -1.93 11.29
CA MET A 37 8.16 -1.48 10.40
C MET A 37 7.94 -1.95 8.96
N THR A 38 7.48 -3.19 8.80
CA THR A 38 7.17 -3.77 7.49
C THR A 38 5.98 -3.07 6.84
N LEU A 39 4.94 -2.74 7.62
CA LEU A 39 3.80 -1.96 7.15
C LEU A 39 4.20 -0.55 6.69
N ILE A 40 5.07 0.15 7.42
CA ILE A 40 5.56 1.49 7.03
C ILE A 40 6.35 1.42 5.72
N ILE A 41 7.26 0.46 5.57
CA ILE A 41 8.03 0.28 4.33
C ILE A 41 7.09 -0.05 3.16
N SER A 42 6.14 -0.95 3.38
CA SER A 42 5.11 -1.31 2.40
C SER A 42 4.27 -0.10 1.99
N ALA A 43 3.87 0.74 2.96
CA ALA A 43 3.13 1.99 2.71
C ALA A 43 3.91 2.91 1.77
N ALA A 44 5.19 3.16 2.06
CA ALA A 44 6.03 4.03 1.26
C ALA A 44 6.14 3.56 -0.19
N LEU A 45 6.31 2.24 -0.41
CA LEU A 45 6.37 1.65 -1.75
C LEU A 45 5.05 1.83 -2.51
N VAL A 46 3.92 1.63 -1.85
CA VAL A 46 2.58 1.79 -2.44
C VAL A 46 2.24 3.28 -2.67
N PHE A 47 2.77 4.20 -1.88
CA PHE A 47 2.51 5.64 -2.00
C PHE A 47 3.23 6.31 -3.18
N ILE A 48 4.42 5.83 -3.56
CA ILE A 48 5.20 6.38 -4.70
C ILE A 48 4.37 6.44 -6.01
N PRO A 49 3.74 5.35 -6.48
CA PRO A 49 2.92 5.41 -7.69
C PRO A 49 1.68 6.29 -7.52
N VAL A 50 1.15 6.43 -6.31
CA VAL A 50 -0.02 7.31 -6.00
C VAL A 50 0.33 8.77 -6.17
N ILE A 51 1.45 9.23 -5.58
CA ILE A 51 1.92 10.61 -5.73
C ILE A 51 2.18 10.92 -7.22
N LYS A 52 2.78 9.96 -7.94
CA LYS A 52 3.04 10.09 -9.39
C LYS A 52 1.74 10.15 -10.21
N SER A 53 0.71 9.45 -9.76
CA SER A 53 -0.63 9.45 -10.34
C SER A 53 -1.35 10.78 -10.12
N LEU A 54 -1.29 11.33 -8.89
CA LEU A 54 -1.85 12.63 -8.49
C LEU A 54 -1.21 13.80 -9.25
N LYS A 55 0.13 13.83 -9.37
CA LYS A 55 0.84 14.89 -10.11
C LYS A 55 0.54 14.94 -11.62
N ARG A 56 -0.02 13.86 -12.19
CA ARG A 56 -0.43 13.77 -13.60
C ARG A 56 -1.94 14.01 -13.79
N GLY A 57 -2.66 14.39 -12.73
CA GLY A 57 -4.08 14.74 -12.77
C GLY A 57 -4.26 16.22 -13.05
#